data_AF-A0A2D5WH98-F1
#
_entry.id   AF-A0A2D5WH98-F1
#
_cell.length_a   1.000
_cell.length_b   1.000
_cell.length_c   1.000
_cell.angle_alpha   90.00
_cell.angle_beta   90.00
_cell.angle_gamma   90.00
#
_symmetry.space_group_name_H-M   'P 1'
#
loop_
_entity.id
_entity.type
_entity.pdbx_description
1 polymer ?
#
loop_
_entity_poly.entity_id
_entity_poly.type
_entity_poly.pdbx_seq_one_letter_code
_entity_poly.pdbx_strand_id
1 'polypeptide(L)'
;KNSASIVAHIKWRATKKDASGSDGMLSERRTFRVSRPGGRYTQVDARFELKAERDISLAGDLQHAGVHFRAHTDVATRKAETSYIWEPPNAAGKGRIIDDNHQWARLLFPIGKRWYTAQEMNAPDNGVKELSWRDYGRFGYFLPKQLKKGEPFDLNFRFAIEEVDTPANAPKQSDAQAKASHKLCAKRYKAFLKSLK
;
A
#
# COMPACT_ATOMS: atom_id res chain seq x y z
N LYS A 1 13.70 -5.84 21.50
CA LYS A 1 12.29 -5.64 21.09
C LYS A 1 12.23 -5.77 19.57
N ASN A 2 11.42 -6.69 19.01
CA ASN A 2 11.37 -6.95 17.55
C ASN A 2 10.22 -6.23 16.84
N SER A 3 9.57 -5.30 17.54
CA SER A 3 8.50 -4.47 17.02
C SER A 3 8.39 -3.15 17.76
N ALA A 4 7.82 -2.14 17.09
CA ALA A 4 7.44 -0.85 17.65
C ALA A 4 6.10 -0.42 17.04
N SER A 5 5.37 0.44 17.75
CA SER A 5 4.11 1.02 17.27
C SER A 5 4.20 2.54 17.29
N ILE A 6 3.70 3.16 16.23
CA ILE A 6 3.51 4.61 16.12
C ILE A 6 2.00 4.83 16.00
N VAL A 7 1.46 5.67 16.87
CA VAL A 7 0.05 6.07 16.83
C VAL A 7 0.00 7.58 16.64
N ALA A 8 -0.77 8.03 15.65
CA ALA A 8 -1.01 9.44 15.39
C ALA A 8 -2.52 9.72 15.39
N HIS A 9 -2.89 10.84 16.00
CA HIS A 9 -4.23 11.39 15.92
C HIS A 9 -4.18 12.62 15.02
N ILE A 10 -4.91 12.59 13.92
CA ILE A 10 -4.84 13.59 12.86
C ILE A 10 -6.23 14.21 12.69
N LYS A 11 -6.29 15.54 12.68
CA LYS A 11 -7.48 16.28 12.25
C LYS A 11 -7.21 16.96 10.92
N TRP A 12 -8.00 16.59 9.93
CA TRP A 12 -8.00 17.19 8.60
C TRP A 12 -8.96 18.37 8.58
N ARG A 13 -8.46 19.54 8.18
CA ARG A 13 -9.23 20.79 8.15
C ARG A 13 -9.27 21.38 6.74
N ALA A 14 -10.40 21.94 6.39
CA ALA A 14 -10.58 22.72 5.17
C ALA A 14 -10.01 24.13 5.36
N THR A 15 -9.59 24.77 4.27
CA THR A 15 -9.16 26.17 4.30
C THR A 15 -10.32 27.12 4.62
N LYS A 16 -11.56 26.71 4.35
CA LYS A 16 -12.77 27.51 4.58
C LYS A 16 -13.70 26.80 5.57
N LYS A 17 -14.30 27.59 6.46
CA LYS A 17 -15.37 27.14 7.36
C LYS A 17 -16.66 26.90 6.57
N ASP A 18 -17.47 25.96 7.04
CA ASP A 18 -18.84 25.75 6.56
C ASP A 18 -19.82 26.75 7.18
N ALA A 19 -21.11 26.63 6.84
CA ALA A 19 -22.18 27.48 7.35
C ALA A 19 -22.35 27.42 8.89
N SER A 20 -21.86 26.35 9.54
CA SER A 20 -21.85 26.23 11.01
C SER A 20 -20.59 26.81 11.66
N GLY A 21 -19.68 27.37 10.87
CA GLY A 21 -18.40 27.91 11.34
C GLY A 21 -17.32 26.84 11.59
N SER A 22 -17.55 25.58 11.21
CA SER A 22 -16.59 24.49 11.36
C SER A 22 -15.69 24.37 10.12
N ASP A 23 -14.41 24.08 10.31
CA ASP A 23 -13.46 23.72 9.24
C ASP A 23 -13.06 22.23 9.27
N GLY A 24 -13.54 21.45 10.25
CA GLY A 24 -13.21 20.03 10.40
C GLY A 24 -13.80 19.19 9.28
N MET A 25 -12.93 18.48 8.55
CA MET A 25 -13.33 17.57 7.46
C MET A 25 -13.39 16.12 7.93
N LEU A 26 -12.33 15.66 8.58
CA LEU A 26 -12.15 14.27 8.96
C LEU A 26 -11.24 14.18 10.18
N SER A 27 -11.55 13.24 11.07
CA SER A 27 -10.64 12.82 12.14
C SER A 27 -10.10 11.43 11.81
N GLU A 28 -8.83 11.21 12.10
CA GLU A 28 -8.15 9.95 11.81
C GLU A 28 -7.31 9.53 13.00
N ARG A 29 -7.42 8.25 13.37
CA ARG A 29 -6.43 7.57 14.19
C ARG A 29 -5.63 6.64 13.29
N ARG A 30 -4.33 6.91 13.15
CA ARG A 30 -3.40 6.14 12.33
C ARG A 30 -2.49 5.34 13.22
N THR A 31 -2.40 4.04 12.98
CA THR A 31 -1.49 3.14 13.69
C THR A 31 -0.58 2.42 12.71
N PHE A 32 0.73 2.59 12.90
CA PHE A 32 1.75 1.80 12.23
C PHE A 32 2.44 0.90 13.23
N ARG A 33 2.29 -0.42 13.07
CA ARG A 33 3.07 -1.40 13.82
C ARG A 33 4.17 -1.94 12.93
N VAL A 34 5.41 -1.55 13.24
CA VAL A 34 6.61 -2.02 12.56
C VAL A 34 7.14 -3.25 13.30
N SER A 35 7.47 -4.32 12.58
CA SER A 35 8.05 -5.53 13.17
C SER A 35 9.03 -6.22 12.22
N ARG A 36 9.82 -7.17 12.75
CA ARG A 36 10.71 -8.03 11.96
C ARG A 36 10.38 -9.52 12.16
N PRO A 37 9.35 -10.05 11.48
CA PRO A 37 8.96 -11.45 11.63
C PRO A 37 10.11 -12.41 11.30
N GLY A 38 10.49 -13.24 12.28
CA GLY A 38 11.63 -14.16 12.17
C GLY A 38 12.98 -13.49 11.89
N GLY A 39 13.10 -12.16 12.10
CA GLY A 39 14.31 -11.39 11.76
C GLY A 39 14.55 -11.15 10.27
N ARG A 40 13.67 -11.61 9.38
CA ARG A 40 13.94 -11.73 7.94
C ARG A 40 13.58 -10.51 7.10
N TYR A 41 12.46 -9.86 7.41
CA TYR A 41 11.95 -8.74 6.61
C TYR A 41 11.30 -7.70 7.52
N THR A 42 11.19 -6.47 7.03
CA THR A 42 10.44 -5.41 7.71
C THR A 42 8.98 -5.54 7.37
N GLN A 43 8.13 -5.70 8.37
CA GLN A 43 6.68 -5.66 8.24
C GLN A 43 6.14 -4.35 8.80
N VAL A 44 5.20 -3.72 8.09
CA VAL A 44 4.44 -2.58 8.59
C VAL A 44 2.96 -2.91 8.48
N ASP A 45 2.30 -3.11 9.63
CA ASP A 45 0.84 -3.17 9.71
C ASP A 45 0.33 -1.73 9.80
N ALA A 46 -0.41 -1.30 8.79
CA ALA A 46 -0.94 0.05 8.66
C ALA A 46 -2.46 0.03 8.81
N ARG A 47 -2.93 0.58 9.93
CA ARG A 47 -4.35 0.74 10.22
C ARG A 47 -4.72 2.21 10.27
N PHE A 48 -5.83 2.55 9.62
CA PHE A 48 -6.38 3.89 9.56
C PHE A 48 -7.84 3.80 10.01
N GLU A 49 -8.20 4.56 11.04
CA GLU A 49 -9.58 4.65 11.54
C GLU A 49 -10.05 6.09 11.28
N LEU A 50 -10.82 6.29 10.22
CA LEU A 50 -11.28 7.60 9.79
C LEU A 50 -12.74 7.81 10.21
N LYS A 51 -13.09 9.05 10.58
CA LYS A 51 -14.47 9.46 10.82
C LYS A 51 -14.72 10.83 10.20
N ALA A 52 -15.71 10.90 9.33
CA ALA A 52 -16.10 12.13 8.67
C ALA A 52 -16.69 13.13 9.67
N GLU A 53 -16.20 14.37 9.68
CA GLU A 53 -16.74 15.46 10.52
C GLU A 53 -17.82 16.28 9.79
N ARG A 54 -17.98 16.03 8.49
CA ARG A 54 -19.01 16.56 7.59
C ARG A 54 -19.23 15.59 6.43
N ASP A 55 -20.26 15.82 5.62
CA ASP A 55 -20.40 15.13 4.34
C ASP A 55 -19.19 15.44 3.45
N ILE A 56 -18.47 14.40 3.01
CA ILE A 56 -17.22 14.55 2.26
C ILE A 56 -17.07 13.48 1.18
N SER A 57 -16.47 13.89 0.06
CA SER A 57 -16.03 13.01 -1.01
C SER A 57 -14.53 12.80 -0.92
N LEU A 58 -14.11 11.56 -0.66
CA LEU A 58 -12.73 11.12 -0.82
C LEU A 58 -12.54 10.70 -2.29
N ALA A 59 -12.42 11.68 -3.18
CA ALA A 59 -12.33 11.48 -4.64
C ALA A 59 -11.09 12.15 -5.22
N GLY A 60 -9.94 12.01 -4.56
CA GLY A 60 -8.66 12.47 -5.09
C GLY A 60 -8.27 11.72 -6.37
N ASP A 61 -7.18 12.15 -7.00
CA ASP A 61 -6.65 11.48 -8.19
C ASP A 61 -5.88 10.20 -7.79
N LEU A 62 -6.10 9.11 -8.53
CA LEU A 62 -5.48 7.80 -8.35
C LEU A 62 -3.94 7.85 -8.22
N GLN A 63 -3.29 8.84 -8.84
CA GLN A 63 -1.84 8.93 -8.83
C GLN A 63 -1.30 9.54 -7.55
N HIS A 64 -2.11 10.28 -6.79
CA HIS A 64 -1.65 11.05 -5.64
C HIS A 64 -2.44 10.79 -4.36
N ALA A 65 -3.64 10.24 -4.47
CA ALA A 65 -4.49 9.85 -3.35
C ALA A 65 -4.34 8.35 -3.04
N GLY A 66 -4.72 7.95 -1.83
CA GLY A 66 -4.66 6.57 -1.38
C GLY A 66 -3.49 6.27 -0.44
N VAL A 67 -3.21 4.99 -0.27
CA VAL A 67 -2.13 4.48 0.59
C VAL A 67 -1.06 3.90 -0.32
N HIS A 68 0.06 4.60 -0.43
CA HIS A 68 1.10 4.27 -1.42
C HIS A 68 2.45 3.95 -0.75
N PHE A 69 3.12 2.93 -1.29
CA PHE A 69 4.56 2.77 -1.13
C PHE A 69 5.31 3.66 -2.12
N ARG A 70 6.40 4.28 -1.65
CA ARG A 70 7.34 5.02 -2.49
C ARG A 70 8.77 4.60 -2.17
N ALA A 71 9.47 4.09 -3.18
CA ALA A 71 10.86 3.72 -3.06
C ALA A 71 11.78 4.94 -2.95
N HIS A 72 13.06 4.69 -2.65
CA HIS A 72 14.10 5.72 -2.62
C HIS A 72 14.23 6.43 -3.98
N THR A 73 14.61 7.72 -3.97
CA THR A 73 14.69 8.56 -5.18
C THR A 73 15.58 7.95 -6.27
N ASP A 74 16.63 7.22 -5.89
CA ASP A 74 17.52 6.54 -6.85
C ASP A 74 16.78 5.61 -7.81
N VAL A 75 15.68 4.98 -7.37
CA VAL A 75 14.87 4.08 -8.20
C VAL A 75 14.27 4.83 -9.38
N ALA A 76 13.97 6.12 -9.25
CA ALA A 76 13.44 6.92 -10.34
C ALA A 76 14.44 7.07 -11.50
N THR A 77 15.74 7.10 -11.19
CA THR A 77 16.81 7.12 -12.20
C THR A 77 17.03 5.75 -12.86
N ARG A 78 16.48 4.69 -12.26
CA ARG A 78 16.63 3.28 -12.67
C ARG A 78 15.28 2.61 -12.90
N LYS A 79 14.29 3.37 -13.38
CA LYS A 79 12.91 2.90 -13.54
C LYS A 79 12.75 1.68 -14.46
N ALA A 80 13.60 1.58 -15.48
CA ALA A 80 13.69 0.43 -16.37
C ALA A 80 14.13 -0.85 -15.65
N GLU A 81 14.68 -0.72 -14.43
CA GLU A 81 15.15 -1.82 -13.60
C GLU A 81 14.12 -2.33 -12.58
N THR A 82 12.87 -1.88 -12.69
CA THR A 82 11.80 -2.33 -11.81
C THR A 82 10.92 -3.38 -12.47
N SER A 83 10.33 -4.24 -11.65
CA SER A 83 9.28 -5.15 -12.11
C SER A 83 8.24 -5.38 -11.03
N TYR A 84 7.04 -5.74 -11.45
CA TYR A 84 5.90 -5.94 -10.58
C TYR A 84 5.28 -7.31 -10.81
N ILE A 85 4.76 -7.89 -9.73
CA ILE A 85 3.82 -9.00 -9.74
C ILE A 85 2.65 -8.66 -8.81
N TRP A 86 1.47 -9.20 -9.06
CA TRP A 86 0.26 -8.92 -8.29
C TRP A 86 -0.73 -10.08 -8.36
N GLU A 87 -1.71 -10.06 -7.46
CA GLU A 87 -2.76 -11.07 -7.37
C GLU A 87 -4.14 -10.40 -7.25
N PRO A 88 -5.13 -10.81 -8.07
CA PRO A 88 -5.02 -11.82 -9.12
C PRO A 88 -4.18 -11.32 -10.31
N PRO A 89 -3.62 -12.24 -11.13
CA PRO A 89 -2.91 -11.85 -12.33
C PRO A 89 -3.81 -11.03 -13.25
N ASN A 90 -3.38 -9.81 -13.53
CA ASN A 90 -4.07 -8.86 -14.39
C ASN A 90 -3.13 -8.37 -15.50
N ALA A 91 -3.67 -8.10 -16.69
CA ALA A 91 -2.89 -7.45 -17.74
C ALA A 91 -2.38 -6.09 -17.23
N ALA A 92 -1.11 -5.79 -17.47
CA ALA A 92 -0.53 -4.52 -17.12
C ALA A 92 -1.22 -3.40 -17.92
N GLY A 93 -2.17 -2.70 -17.29
CA GLY A 93 -2.75 -1.48 -17.85
C GLY A 93 -1.74 -0.34 -17.90
N LYS A 94 -2.19 0.86 -18.30
CA LYS A 94 -1.37 2.10 -18.36
C LYS A 94 -1.03 2.67 -16.97
N GLY A 95 -0.36 1.89 -16.11
CA GLY A 95 -0.03 2.28 -14.74
C GLY A 95 -1.22 2.25 -13.78
N ARG A 96 -2.26 1.49 -14.12
CA ARG A 96 -3.47 1.26 -13.33
C ARG A 96 -3.97 -0.17 -13.54
N ILE A 97 -4.45 -0.78 -12.46
CA ILE A 97 -5.22 -2.03 -12.49
C ILE A 97 -6.55 -1.76 -11.80
N ILE A 98 -7.66 -2.23 -12.37
CA ILE A 98 -9.00 -2.11 -11.77
C ILE A 98 -9.57 -3.49 -11.49
N ASP A 99 -9.67 -3.87 -10.22
CA ASP A 99 -10.17 -5.20 -9.82
C ASP A 99 -10.57 -5.26 -8.34
N ASP A 100 -11.86 -5.53 -8.07
CA ASP A 100 -12.46 -5.70 -6.73
C ASP A 100 -11.78 -6.77 -5.87
N ASN A 101 -11.15 -7.75 -6.51
CA ASN A 101 -10.51 -8.86 -5.82
C ASN A 101 -8.99 -8.68 -5.66
N HIS A 102 -8.45 -7.48 -5.94
CA HIS A 102 -7.02 -7.25 -5.88
C HIS A 102 -6.47 -7.36 -4.45
N GLN A 103 -5.66 -8.40 -4.23
CA GLN A 103 -5.21 -8.83 -2.91
C GLN A 103 -3.91 -8.14 -2.52
N TRP A 104 -2.93 -8.14 -3.42
CA TRP A 104 -1.61 -7.59 -3.14
C TRP A 104 -0.85 -7.26 -4.42
N ALA A 105 0.06 -6.31 -4.32
CA ALA A 105 1.05 -6.01 -5.34
C ALA A 105 2.44 -6.12 -4.73
N ARG A 106 3.43 -6.49 -5.54
CA ARG A 106 4.83 -6.53 -5.14
C ARG A 106 5.73 -5.94 -6.21
N LEU A 107 6.54 -4.99 -5.79
CA LEU A 107 7.60 -4.37 -6.55
C LEU A 107 8.94 -5.07 -6.27
N LEU A 108 9.76 -5.27 -7.29
CA LEU A 108 11.21 -5.56 -7.24
C LEU A 108 11.97 -4.33 -7.76
N PHE A 109 13.00 -3.90 -7.04
CA PHE A 109 13.75 -2.68 -7.36
C PHE A 109 15.17 -2.67 -6.77
N PRO A 110 16.15 -1.99 -7.40
CA PRO A 110 17.49 -1.83 -6.86
C PRO A 110 17.67 -0.50 -6.09
N ILE A 111 18.53 -0.50 -5.06
CA ILE A 111 19.13 0.71 -4.46
C ILE A 111 20.64 0.48 -4.38
N GLY A 112 21.42 1.30 -5.10
CA GLY A 112 22.85 1.04 -5.28
C GLY A 112 23.09 -0.34 -5.89
N LYS A 113 23.92 -1.18 -5.24
CA LYS A 113 24.21 -2.55 -5.67
C LYS A 113 23.26 -3.61 -5.09
N ARG A 114 22.32 -3.21 -4.22
CA ARG A 114 21.45 -4.12 -3.46
C ARG A 114 20.05 -4.15 -4.08
N TRP A 115 19.38 -5.28 -3.96
CA TRP A 115 18.03 -5.48 -4.50
C TRP A 115 17.02 -5.65 -3.39
N TYR A 116 15.84 -5.10 -3.60
CA TYR A 116 14.77 -5.11 -2.62
C TYR A 116 13.45 -5.45 -3.27
N THR A 117 12.55 -5.95 -2.44
CA THR A 117 11.14 -6.04 -2.81
C THR A 117 10.27 -5.38 -1.76
N ALA A 118 9.17 -4.81 -2.21
CA ALA A 118 8.12 -4.27 -1.36
C ALA A 118 6.79 -4.88 -1.79
N GLN A 119 6.13 -5.60 -0.89
CA GLN A 119 4.77 -6.10 -1.07
C GLN A 119 3.80 -5.21 -0.28
N GLU A 120 2.72 -4.78 -0.91
CA GLU A 120 1.57 -4.16 -0.25
C GLU A 120 0.36 -5.09 -0.34
N MET A 121 -0.21 -5.41 0.83
CA MET A 121 -1.36 -6.31 0.99
C MET A 121 -2.58 -5.50 1.42
N ASN A 122 -3.68 -5.69 0.69
CA ASN A 122 -4.95 -5.02 0.91
C ASN A 122 -5.93 -5.94 1.66
N ALA A 123 -6.53 -5.45 2.74
CA ALA A 123 -7.58 -6.20 3.43
C ALA A 123 -8.83 -6.28 2.54
N PRO A 124 -9.53 -7.43 2.46
CA PRO A 124 -10.75 -7.56 1.68
C PRO A 124 -11.81 -6.53 2.06
N ASP A 125 -11.95 -6.25 3.36
CA ASP A 125 -12.94 -5.30 3.90
C ASP A 125 -12.68 -3.85 3.50
N ASN A 126 -11.48 -3.51 3.02
CA ASN A 126 -11.24 -2.19 2.46
C ASN A 126 -12.08 -1.97 1.19
N GLY A 127 -12.32 -3.04 0.41
CA GLY A 127 -12.88 -3.02 -0.94
C GLY A 127 -11.99 -2.24 -1.91
N VAL A 128 -11.54 -2.79 -3.03
CA VAL A 128 -10.61 -2.02 -3.90
C VAL A 128 -10.95 -2.18 -5.35
N LYS A 129 -11.14 -1.05 -6.05
CA LYS A 129 -11.27 -1.03 -7.51
C LYS A 129 -10.06 -0.47 -8.22
N GLU A 130 -9.08 0.16 -7.57
CA GLU A 130 -7.96 0.78 -8.32
C GLU A 130 -6.60 0.64 -7.61
N LEU A 131 -5.69 -0.10 -8.24
CA LEU A 131 -4.26 -0.10 -7.94
C LEU A 131 -3.55 0.85 -8.90
N SER A 132 -2.78 1.77 -8.34
CA SER A 132 -1.88 2.67 -9.06
C SER A 132 -0.46 2.13 -9.01
N TRP A 133 0.27 2.16 -10.14
CA TRP A 133 1.68 1.75 -10.15
C TRP A 133 2.51 2.54 -11.17
N ARG A 134 3.81 2.64 -10.90
CA ARG A 134 4.80 3.36 -11.70
C ARG A 134 6.14 2.63 -11.71
N ASP A 135 6.79 2.67 -12.86
CA ASP A 135 8.12 2.12 -13.10
C ASP A 135 9.21 2.76 -12.22
N TYR A 136 9.01 3.98 -11.72
CA TYR A 136 9.94 4.64 -10.78
C TYR A 136 9.75 4.22 -9.30
N GLY A 137 9.09 3.11 -9.03
CA GLY A 137 8.97 2.54 -7.67
C GLY A 137 7.91 3.20 -6.79
N ARG A 138 6.79 3.64 -7.38
CA ARG A 138 5.60 4.09 -6.64
C ARG A 138 4.43 3.20 -6.98
N PHE A 139 3.76 2.66 -5.96
CA PHE A 139 2.51 1.93 -6.15
C PHE A 139 1.64 1.97 -4.90
N GLY A 140 0.36 1.73 -5.07
CA GLY A 140 -0.57 1.53 -3.96
C GLY A 140 -2.03 1.72 -4.35
N TYR A 141 -2.89 1.58 -3.36
CA TYR A 141 -4.32 1.49 -3.56
C TYR A 141 -5.04 2.81 -3.34
N PHE A 142 -5.95 3.11 -4.25
CA PHE A 142 -6.88 4.23 -4.13
C PHE A 142 -8.30 3.71 -3.90
N LEU A 143 -8.97 4.29 -2.92
CA LEU A 143 -10.27 3.84 -2.42
C LEU A 143 -11.25 5.02 -2.41
N PRO A 144 -11.85 5.34 -3.57
CA PRO A 144 -12.79 6.45 -3.66
C PRO A 144 -14.04 6.14 -2.82
N LYS A 145 -14.45 7.10 -1.99
CA LYS A 145 -15.58 6.90 -1.07
C LYS A 145 -16.32 8.21 -0.81
N GLN A 146 -17.65 8.15 -0.81
CA GLN A 146 -18.51 9.20 -0.29
C GLN A 146 -18.85 8.86 1.16
N LEU A 147 -18.68 9.81 2.06
CA LEU A 147 -18.95 9.64 3.49
C LEU A 147 -19.95 10.69 3.98
N LYS A 148 -20.93 10.25 4.75
CA LYS A 148 -21.81 11.15 5.52
C LYS A 148 -21.16 11.56 6.82
N LYS A 149 -21.55 12.72 7.35
CA LYS A 149 -21.09 13.17 8.67
C LYS A 149 -21.28 12.06 9.72
N GLY A 150 -20.20 11.72 10.42
CA GLY A 150 -20.18 10.68 11.44
C GLY A 150 -19.92 9.26 10.93
N GLU A 151 -19.95 9.04 9.62
CA GLU A 151 -19.67 7.73 9.01
C GLU A 151 -18.19 7.34 9.23
N PRO A 152 -17.93 6.12 9.72
CA PRO A 152 -16.58 5.59 9.83
C PRO A 152 -16.06 5.08 8.48
N PHE A 153 -14.74 5.13 8.30
CA PHE A 153 -14.07 4.51 7.17
C PHE A 153 -12.74 3.93 7.64
N ASP A 154 -12.72 2.63 7.88
CA ASP A 154 -11.56 1.95 8.44
C ASP A 154 -10.81 1.20 7.35
N LEU A 155 -9.49 1.36 7.31
CA LEU A 155 -8.61 0.77 6.32
C LEU A 155 -7.47 -0.01 6.97
N ASN A 156 -7.19 -1.19 6.43
CA ASN A 156 -6.12 -2.05 6.90
C ASN A 156 -5.23 -2.52 5.75
N PHE A 157 -3.94 -2.24 5.84
CA PHE A 157 -2.92 -2.68 4.90
C PHE A 157 -1.76 -3.34 5.64
N ARG A 158 -1.02 -4.20 4.94
CA ARG A 158 0.28 -4.68 5.40
C ARG A 158 1.33 -4.50 4.32
N PHE A 159 2.45 -3.91 4.71
CA PHE A 159 3.65 -3.89 3.90
C PHE A 159 4.65 -4.95 4.37
N ALA A 160 5.33 -5.59 3.42
CA ALA A 160 6.48 -6.45 3.68
C ALA A 160 7.63 -6.04 2.77
N ILE A 161 8.73 -5.56 3.35
CA ILE A 161 9.91 -5.10 2.65
C ILE A 161 11.10 -5.98 3.02
N GLU A 162 11.76 -6.53 2.01
CA GLU A 162 12.94 -7.39 2.19
C GLU A 162 13.99 -7.10 1.15
N GLU A 163 15.25 -7.22 1.58
CA GLU A 163 16.37 -7.37 0.66
C GLU A 163 16.31 -8.76 0.02
N VAL A 164 16.71 -8.83 -1.24
CA VAL A 164 16.77 -10.07 -2.02
C VAL A 164 18.07 -10.10 -2.83
N ASP A 165 18.43 -11.28 -3.30
CA ASP A 165 19.52 -11.42 -4.26
C ASP A 165 19.21 -10.70 -5.58
N THR A 166 20.26 -10.35 -6.32
CA THR A 166 20.14 -9.83 -7.67
C THR A 166 19.28 -10.78 -8.54
N PRO A 167 18.28 -10.27 -9.28
CA PRO A 167 17.47 -11.10 -10.16
C PRO A 167 18.35 -11.72 -11.26
N ALA A 168 18.09 -12.99 -11.58
CA ALA A 168 18.91 -13.75 -12.53
C ALA A 168 18.86 -13.15 -13.95
N ASN A 169 17.72 -12.55 -14.31
CA ASN A 169 17.48 -11.90 -15.60
C ASN A 169 17.24 -10.39 -15.41
N ALA A 170 18.12 -9.72 -14.64
CA ALA A 170 17.98 -8.30 -14.35
C ALA A 170 17.57 -7.51 -15.61
N PRO A 171 16.47 -6.75 -15.56
CA PRO A 171 15.75 -6.30 -14.36
C PRO A 171 14.54 -7.15 -13.92
N LYS A 172 14.29 -8.26 -14.61
CA LYS A 172 13.16 -9.14 -14.33
C LYS A 172 13.62 -10.36 -13.54
N GLN A 173 12.73 -10.85 -12.70
CA GLN A 173 12.89 -12.20 -12.14
C GLN A 173 12.85 -13.23 -13.27
N SER A 174 13.61 -14.31 -13.15
CA SER A 174 13.36 -15.51 -13.97
C SER A 174 11.98 -16.10 -13.63
N ASP A 175 11.43 -16.94 -14.49
CA ASP A 175 10.13 -17.59 -14.24
C ASP A 175 10.11 -18.38 -12.92
N ALA A 176 11.24 -19.02 -12.58
CA ALA A 176 11.39 -19.73 -11.31
C ALA A 176 11.36 -18.77 -10.12
N GLN A 177 12.08 -17.64 -10.22
CA GLN A 177 12.08 -16.59 -9.19
C GLN A 177 10.69 -15.97 -9.04
N ALA A 178 9.99 -15.67 -10.14
CA ALA A 178 8.63 -15.11 -10.11
C ALA A 178 7.62 -16.07 -9.45
N LYS A 179 7.67 -17.37 -9.78
CA LYS A 179 6.83 -18.40 -9.13
C LYS A 179 7.12 -18.51 -7.63
N ALA A 180 8.38 -18.44 -7.21
CA ALA A 180 8.76 -18.42 -5.81
C ALA A 180 8.24 -17.17 -5.09
N SER A 181 8.37 -15.99 -5.72
CA SER A 181 7.82 -14.73 -5.21
C SER A 181 6.30 -14.80 -5.02
N HIS A 182 5.54 -15.32 -5.99
CA HIS A 182 4.08 -15.48 -5.86
C HIS A 182 3.72 -16.37 -4.66
N LYS A 183 4.37 -17.53 -4.51
CA LYS A 183 4.14 -18.44 -3.36
C LYS A 183 4.42 -17.75 -2.02
N LEU A 184 5.50 -16.97 -1.94
CA LEU A 184 5.85 -16.21 -0.74
C LEU A 184 4.82 -15.11 -0.45
N CYS A 185 4.41 -14.34 -1.47
CA CYS A 185 3.40 -13.30 -1.33
C CYS A 185 2.06 -13.85 -0.87
N ALA A 186 1.61 -14.96 -1.44
CA ALA A 186 0.37 -15.63 -1.05
C ALA A 186 0.44 -16.13 0.40
N LYS A 187 1.59 -16.69 0.84
CA LYS A 187 1.81 -17.08 2.24
C LYS A 187 1.72 -15.88 3.19
N ARG A 188 2.35 -14.76 2.84
CA ARG A 188 2.28 -13.51 3.62
C ARG A 188 0.86 -12.96 3.70
N TYR A 189 0.14 -13.00 2.58
CA TYR A 189 -1.24 -12.55 2.51
C TYR A 189 -2.15 -13.39 3.42
N LYS A 190 -2.04 -14.72 3.38
CA LYS A 190 -2.77 -15.60 4.31
C LYS A 190 -2.46 -15.29 5.78
N ALA A 191 -1.19 -15.02 6.12
CA ALA A 191 -0.80 -14.63 7.47
C ALA A 191 -1.34 -13.23 7.86
N PHE A 192 -1.47 -12.32 6.90
CA PHE A 192 -2.12 -11.02 7.09
C PHE A 192 -3.61 -11.18 7.39
N LEU A 193 -4.35 -11.93 6.58
CA LEU A 193 -5.77 -12.19 6.82
C LEU A 193 -6.01 -12.85 8.18
N LYS A 194 -5.15 -13.78 8.59
CA LYS A 194 -5.25 -14.41 9.92
C LYS A 194 -5.08 -13.41 11.07
N SER A 195 -4.30 -12.35 10.88
CA SER A 195 -4.08 -11.33 11.91
C SER A 195 -5.12 -10.21 11.95
N LEU A 196 -6.06 -10.19 11.00
CA LEU A 196 -7.20 -9.28 11.01
C LEU A 196 -8.37 -9.81 11.85
N LYS A 197 -8.39 -11.13 12.11
CA LYS A 197 -9.34 -11.81 13.01
C LYS A 197 -8.85 -11.72 14.45
#